data_AF-A0A3R7K6B3-F1
#
_entry.id   AF-A0A3R7K6B3-F1
#
_cell.length_a   1.000
_cell.length_b   1.000
_cell.length_c   1.000
_cell.angle_alpha   90.00
_cell.angle_beta   90.00
_cell.angle_gamma   90.00
#
_symmetry.space_group_name_H-M   'P 1'
#
loop_
_entity.id
_entity.type
_entity.pdbx_description
1 polymer ?
#
loop_
_entity_poly.entity_id
_entity_poly.type
_entity_poly.pdbx_seq_one_letter_code
_entity_poly.pdbx_strand_id
1 'polypeptide(L)'
;IGVPDMEQVMIQYETREEIPTVQLERVVKAALDDQWKRLDFGKMINQVIPFLPFEHSHIVEIIALKLRQLDDNYRGKYWHRLWIEENIADYMSRLDSVHYKVRSAVINGKVTSSKVFAKYGARDVETGPIQLLKSKLLRYLRPFNPDAEIRISQDPVTKEISIVSCEQEEPNKVSKGKSKGKSKDKQSRVEEVEEVDDDIDGEFVNVGCVTKWSGRFE
;
A
#
# COMPACT_ATOMS: atom_id res chain seq x y z
N ILE A 1 -15.67 -26.02 -6.91
CA ILE A 1 -16.84 -26.54 -7.67
C ILE A 1 -17.51 -25.34 -8.31
N GLY A 2 -17.85 -25.37 -9.61
CA GLY A 2 -18.52 -24.26 -10.31
C GLY A 2 -17.68 -23.00 -10.59
N VAL A 3 -16.37 -23.00 -10.27
CA VAL A 3 -15.50 -21.82 -10.50
C VAL A 3 -15.42 -21.41 -11.98
N PRO A 4 -15.20 -22.33 -12.94
CA PRO A 4 -15.12 -21.95 -14.35
C PRO A 4 -16.43 -21.32 -14.86
N ASP A 5 -17.56 -21.85 -14.42
CA ASP A 5 -18.89 -21.37 -14.84
C ASP A 5 -19.21 -20.01 -14.20
N MET A 6 -18.81 -19.79 -12.95
CA MET A 6 -18.89 -18.48 -12.30
C MET A 6 -18.01 -17.45 -13.01
N GLU A 7 -16.74 -17.78 -13.30
CA GLU A 7 -15.83 -16.91 -14.06
C GLU A 7 -16.47 -16.53 -15.41
N GLN A 8 -17.09 -17.49 -16.10
CA GLN A 8 -17.78 -17.27 -17.37
C GLN A 8 -18.95 -16.29 -17.25
N VAL A 9 -19.72 -16.33 -16.16
CA VAL A 9 -20.79 -15.34 -15.89
C VAL A 9 -20.18 -13.97 -15.63
N MET A 10 -19.14 -13.89 -14.80
CA MET A 10 -18.54 -12.60 -14.42
C MET A 10 -17.94 -11.82 -15.59
N ILE A 11 -17.41 -12.50 -16.61
CA ILE A 11 -16.80 -11.87 -17.79
C ILE A 11 -17.85 -11.26 -18.72
N GLN A 12 -19.12 -11.64 -18.59
CA GLN A 12 -20.23 -11.12 -19.41
C GLN A 12 -20.69 -9.72 -18.97
N TYR A 13 -20.33 -9.31 -17.76
CA TYR A 13 -20.70 -8.01 -17.17
C TYR A 13 -19.47 -7.14 -17.04
N GLU A 14 -19.64 -5.81 -17.09
CA GLU A 14 -18.52 -4.88 -16.97
C GLU A 14 -18.07 -4.80 -15.51
N THR A 15 -19.02 -4.55 -14.60
CA THR A 15 -18.77 -4.44 -13.17
C THR A 15 -19.29 -5.65 -12.39
N ARG A 16 -18.85 -5.80 -11.13
CA ARG A 16 -19.25 -6.90 -10.26
C ARG A 16 -20.69 -6.71 -9.75
N GLU A 17 -21.08 -5.46 -9.56
CA GLU A 17 -22.36 -5.02 -9.00
C GLU A 17 -23.52 -5.28 -9.96
N GLU A 18 -23.23 -5.32 -11.26
CA GLU A 18 -24.20 -5.65 -12.31
C GLU A 18 -24.59 -7.12 -12.35
N ILE A 19 -23.80 -8.01 -11.74
CA ILE A 19 -23.98 -9.45 -11.89
C ILE A 19 -25.22 -9.90 -11.09
N PRO A 20 -26.25 -10.48 -11.74
CA PRO A 20 -27.43 -10.95 -11.04
C PRO A 20 -27.09 -12.08 -10.07
N THR A 21 -27.37 -11.88 -8.78
CA THR A 21 -27.11 -12.87 -7.72
C THR A 21 -27.80 -14.20 -8.00
N VAL A 22 -29.04 -14.17 -8.50
CA VAL A 22 -29.82 -15.35 -8.90
C VAL A 22 -29.12 -16.17 -9.98
N GLN A 23 -28.42 -15.50 -10.92
CA GLN A 23 -27.69 -16.19 -11.99
C GLN A 23 -26.47 -16.93 -11.43
N LEU A 24 -25.71 -16.28 -10.54
CA LEU A 24 -24.57 -16.90 -9.85
C LEU A 24 -25.01 -18.08 -8.98
N GLU A 25 -26.08 -17.91 -8.18
CA GLU A 25 -26.64 -18.99 -7.36
C GLU A 25 -27.06 -20.19 -8.19
N ARG A 26 -27.76 -19.95 -9.31
CA ARG A 26 -28.20 -21.01 -10.22
C ARG A 26 -27.02 -21.78 -10.79
N VAL A 27 -25.97 -21.09 -11.23
CA VAL A 27 -24.77 -21.72 -11.80
C VAL A 27 -24.06 -22.59 -10.75
N VAL A 28 -23.92 -22.10 -9.52
CA VAL A 28 -23.29 -22.88 -8.46
C VAL A 28 -24.15 -24.07 -8.04
N LYS A 29 -25.47 -23.90 -7.88
CA LYS A 29 -26.38 -25.00 -7.55
C LYS A 29 -26.37 -26.07 -8.64
N ALA A 30 -26.38 -25.68 -9.92
CA ALA A 30 -26.26 -26.63 -11.03
C ALA A 30 -24.94 -27.39 -10.99
N ALA A 31 -23.81 -26.72 -10.73
CA ALA A 31 -22.51 -27.38 -10.60
C ALA A 31 -22.46 -28.36 -9.41
N LEU A 32 -23.17 -28.06 -8.31
CA LEU A 32 -23.31 -28.96 -7.16
C LEU A 32 -24.20 -30.17 -7.48
N ASP A 33 -25.32 -29.96 -8.16
CA ASP A 33 -26.19 -31.04 -8.64
C ASP A 33 -25.41 -31.97 -9.60
N ASP A 34 -24.63 -31.41 -10.52
CA ASP A 34 -23.86 -32.19 -11.49
C ASP A 34 -22.76 -33.03 -10.85
N GLN A 35 -22.16 -32.56 -9.75
CA GLN A 35 -21.17 -33.33 -8.99
C GLN A 35 -21.83 -34.45 -8.16
N TRP A 36 -23.06 -34.26 -7.69
CA TRP A 36 -23.81 -35.22 -6.88
C TRP A 36 -25.20 -35.53 -7.45
N LYS A 37 -25.24 -36.00 -8.71
CA LYS A 37 -26.49 -36.21 -9.48
C LYS A 37 -27.55 -37.09 -8.82
N ARG A 38 -27.15 -38.03 -7.95
CA ARG A 38 -28.11 -38.91 -7.26
C ARG A 38 -28.76 -38.24 -6.05
N LEU A 39 -28.15 -37.17 -5.52
CA LEU A 39 -28.60 -36.47 -4.31
C LEU A 39 -29.31 -35.16 -4.63
N ASP A 40 -29.14 -34.62 -5.85
CA ASP A 40 -29.66 -33.29 -6.22
C ASP A 40 -29.28 -32.23 -5.16
N PHE A 41 -28.00 -32.24 -4.77
CA PHE A 41 -27.49 -31.51 -3.61
C PHE A 41 -27.73 -30.00 -3.69
N GLY A 42 -27.63 -29.42 -4.88
CA GLY A 42 -27.94 -28.01 -5.15
C GLY A 42 -29.40 -27.65 -4.87
N LYS A 43 -30.35 -28.57 -5.12
CA LYS A 43 -31.79 -28.37 -4.82
C LYS A 43 -32.09 -28.43 -3.33
N MET A 44 -31.28 -29.17 -2.56
CA MET A 44 -31.41 -29.25 -1.10
C MET A 44 -30.90 -27.99 -0.38
N ILE A 45 -30.05 -27.18 -1.04
CA ILE A 45 -29.45 -25.99 -0.46
C ILE A 45 -30.40 -24.79 -0.58
N ASN A 46 -30.78 -24.21 0.56
CA ASN A 46 -31.60 -23.01 0.61
C ASN A 46 -30.92 -21.82 -0.08
N GLN A 47 -29.69 -21.49 0.31
CA GLN A 47 -28.97 -20.31 -0.15
C GLN A 47 -27.51 -20.63 -0.49
N VAL A 48 -26.99 -19.99 -1.54
CA VAL A 48 -25.58 -20.04 -1.92
C VAL A 48 -25.03 -18.64 -1.98
N ILE A 49 -23.89 -18.39 -1.33
CA ILE A 49 -23.19 -17.10 -1.39
C ILE A 49 -21.82 -17.34 -2.04
N PRO A 50 -21.67 -17.09 -3.34
CA PRO A 50 -20.41 -17.30 -4.02
C PRO A 50 -19.42 -16.19 -3.71
N PHE A 51 -18.21 -16.56 -3.30
CA PHE A 51 -17.09 -15.64 -3.22
C PHE A 51 -16.50 -15.47 -4.62
N LEU A 52 -16.65 -14.26 -5.18
CA LEU A 52 -16.12 -13.97 -6.51
C LEU A 52 -14.61 -13.68 -6.45
N PRO A 53 -13.85 -14.09 -7.47
CA PRO A 53 -12.43 -13.77 -7.61
C PRO A 53 -12.17 -12.27 -7.52
N PHE A 54 -11.00 -11.92 -6.98
CA PHE A 54 -10.57 -10.53 -6.91
C PHE A 54 -10.10 -10.04 -8.27
N GLU A 55 -10.64 -8.90 -8.69
CA GLU A 55 -10.06 -8.07 -9.75
C GLU A 55 -8.89 -7.24 -9.21
N HIS A 56 -8.14 -6.59 -10.10
CA HIS A 56 -6.98 -5.79 -9.74
C HIS A 56 -7.29 -4.69 -8.73
N SER A 57 -8.38 -3.94 -8.91
CA SER A 57 -8.84 -2.89 -7.99
C SER A 57 -8.97 -3.38 -6.55
N HIS A 58 -9.56 -4.56 -6.35
CA HIS A 58 -9.69 -5.17 -5.03
C HIS A 58 -8.33 -5.49 -4.39
N ILE A 59 -7.34 -5.90 -5.19
CA ILE A 59 -5.98 -6.15 -4.68
C ILE A 59 -5.33 -4.83 -4.23
N VAL A 60 -5.52 -3.74 -4.99
CA VAL A 60 -5.06 -2.40 -4.60
C VAL A 60 -5.67 -1.97 -3.27
N GLU A 61 -6.97 -2.14 -3.09
CA GLU A 61 -7.68 -1.80 -1.85
C GLU A 61 -7.16 -2.61 -0.65
N ILE A 62 -6.94 -3.92 -0.85
CA ILE A 62 -6.40 -4.80 0.20
C ILE A 62 -4.98 -4.39 0.57
N ILE A 63 -4.13 -4.06 -0.40
CA ILE A 63 -2.79 -3.52 -0.13
C ILE A 63 -2.90 -2.21 0.65
N ALA A 64 -3.73 -1.27 0.23
CA ALA A 64 -3.92 0.00 0.93
C ALA A 64 -4.40 -0.19 2.38
N LEU A 65 -5.29 -1.16 2.62
CA LEU A 65 -5.72 -1.53 3.97
C LEU A 65 -4.55 -2.09 4.80
N LYS A 66 -3.74 -2.98 4.21
CA LYS A 66 -2.58 -3.60 4.87
C LYS A 66 -1.48 -2.60 5.19
N LEU A 67 -1.26 -1.62 4.32
CA LEU A 67 -0.32 -0.52 4.52
C LEU A 67 -0.75 0.38 5.70
N ARG A 68 -2.05 0.65 5.84
CA ARG A 68 -2.60 1.35 7.02
C ARG A 68 -2.40 0.53 8.31
N GLN A 69 -2.71 -0.77 8.27
CA GLN A 69 -2.46 -1.67 9.39
C GLN A 69 -0.97 -1.73 9.77
N LEU A 70 -0.07 -1.65 8.79
CA LEU A 70 1.37 -1.64 9.03
C LEU A 70 1.79 -0.43 9.88
N ASP A 71 1.28 0.76 9.56
CA ASP A 71 1.51 1.96 10.38
C ASP A 71 0.99 1.75 11.81
N ASP A 72 -0.29 1.39 11.95
CA ASP A 72 -0.94 1.29 13.26
C ASP A 72 -0.28 0.23 14.16
N ASN A 73 0.19 -0.89 13.62
CA ASN A 73 0.79 -1.97 14.39
C ASN A 73 2.17 -1.62 14.98
N TYR A 74 2.90 -0.70 14.33
CA TYR A 74 4.29 -0.35 14.65
C TYR A 74 4.48 1.08 15.14
N ARG A 75 3.40 1.87 15.19
CA ARG A 75 3.39 3.19 15.81
C ARG A 75 3.91 3.15 17.26
N GLY A 76 4.75 4.13 17.60
CA GLY A 76 5.40 4.26 18.90
C GLY A 76 6.48 3.20 19.19
N LYS A 77 6.74 2.27 18.24
CA LYS A 77 7.80 1.27 18.35
C LYS A 77 8.95 1.56 17.38
N TYR A 78 8.61 1.74 16.11
CA TYR A 78 9.59 1.98 15.05
C TYR A 78 9.54 3.39 14.48
N TRP A 79 8.39 4.05 14.62
CA TRP A 79 8.10 5.40 14.13
C TRP A 79 6.90 5.98 14.87
N HIS A 80 6.74 7.30 14.83
CA HIS A 80 5.54 7.99 15.32
C HIS A 80 4.39 7.85 14.31
N ARG A 81 4.71 7.95 13.02
CA ARG A 81 3.73 7.82 11.93
C ARG A 81 4.43 7.34 10.68
N LEU A 82 3.76 6.46 9.93
CA LEU A 82 4.15 6.03 8.59
C LEU A 82 3.16 6.60 7.57
N TRP A 83 3.61 7.61 6.84
CA TRP A 83 2.92 8.20 5.71
C TRP A 83 3.28 7.45 4.43
N ILE A 84 2.27 7.10 3.65
CA ILE A 84 2.44 6.33 2.42
C ILE A 84 1.59 7.01 1.36
N GLU A 85 2.20 7.38 0.23
CA GLU A 85 1.46 7.96 -0.89
C GLU A 85 0.44 6.96 -1.47
N GLU A 86 -0.69 7.49 -1.96
CA GLU A 86 -1.84 6.68 -2.39
C GLU A 86 -1.52 5.74 -3.57
N ASN A 87 -0.63 6.16 -4.47
CA ASN A 87 -0.20 5.40 -5.64
C ASN A 87 0.70 4.19 -5.28
N ILE A 88 1.24 4.12 -4.06
CA ILE A 88 2.11 3.01 -3.64
C ILE A 88 1.33 1.69 -3.67
N ALA A 89 0.05 1.70 -3.30
CA ALA A 89 -0.77 0.49 -3.31
C ALA A 89 -0.99 -0.04 -4.74
N ASP A 90 -1.30 0.84 -5.70
CA ASP A 90 -1.43 0.48 -7.12
C ASP A 90 -0.10 -0.06 -7.65
N TYR A 91 1.01 0.63 -7.38
CA TYR A 91 2.34 0.15 -7.77
C TYR A 91 2.66 -1.24 -7.21
N MET A 92 2.46 -1.45 -5.90
CA MET A 92 2.75 -2.72 -5.23
C MET A 92 1.87 -3.87 -5.73
N SER A 93 0.65 -3.57 -6.18
CA SER A 93 -0.27 -4.57 -6.74
C SER A 93 0.19 -5.14 -8.08
N ARG A 94 1.12 -4.48 -8.76
CA ARG A 94 1.67 -4.86 -10.07
C ARG A 94 3.03 -5.56 -9.98
N LEU A 95 3.57 -5.75 -8.78
CA LEU A 95 4.81 -6.50 -8.59
C LEU A 95 4.61 -7.96 -8.97
N ASP A 96 5.65 -8.59 -9.51
CA ASP A 96 5.65 -9.99 -9.98
C ASP A 96 5.24 -11.00 -8.90
N SER A 97 5.42 -10.63 -7.63
CA SER A 97 4.96 -11.42 -6.47
C SER A 97 3.43 -11.61 -6.42
N VAL A 98 2.64 -10.79 -7.09
CA VAL A 98 1.17 -10.89 -7.15
C VAL A 98 0.76 -11.56 -8.46
N HIS A 99 0.26 -12.79 -8.38
CA HIS A 99 -0.05 -13.57 -9.58
C HIS A 99 -1.46 -13.28 -10.10
N TYR A 100 -1.55 -12.86 -11.36
CA TYR A 100 -2.81 -12.69 -12.08
C TYR A 100 -3.02 -13.75 -13.15
N LYS A 101 -4.28 -13.98 -13.51
CA LYS A 101 -4.68 -14.87 -14.60
C LYS A 101 -5.76 -14.20 -15.44
N VAL A 102 -5.54 -14.20 -16.75
CA VAL A 102 -6.53 -13.74 -17.73
C VAL A 102 -7.56 -14.85 -17.96
N ARG A 103 -8.83 -14.50 -17.95
CA ARG A 103 -9.95 -15.36 -18.30
C ARG A 103 -10.74 -14.73 -19.42
N SER A 104 -11.15 -15.55 -20.38
CA SER A 104 -11.91 -15.08 -21.54
C SER A 104 -13.22 -15.85 -21.63
N ALA A 105 -14.30 -15.16 -21.95
CA ALA A 105 -15.59 -15.76 -22.19
C ALA A 105 -15.90 -15.86 -23.68
N VAL A 106 -16.33 -17.04 -24.10
CA VAL A 106 -16.95 -17.26 -25.41
C VAL A 106 -18.45 -17.06 -25.28
N ILE A 107 -19.00 -16.06 -25.97
CA ILE A 107 -20.45 -15.83 -26.08
C ILE A 107 -20.81 -16.09 -27.54
N ASN A 108 -21.76 -16.99 -27.80
CA ASN A 108 -22.21 -17.37 -29.15
C ASN A 108 -21.07 -17.81 -30.10
N GLY A 109 -20.09 -18.56 -29.59
CA GLY A 109 -18.97 -19.08 -30.40
C GLY A 109 -17.87 -18.06 -30.72
N LYS A 110 -17.97 -16.81 -30.25
CA LYS A 110 -16.93 -15.78 -30.39
C LYS A 110 -16.41 -15.35 -29.02
N VAL A 111 -15.09 -15.28 -28.86
CA VAL A 111 -14.49 -14.64 -27.68
C VAL A 111 -14.88 -13.17 -27.71
N THR A 112 -15.66 -12.75 -26.73
CA THR A 112 -16.30 -11.42 -26.71
C THR A 112 -15.75 -10.51 -25.63
N SER A 113 -15.18 -11.07 -24.56
CA SER A 113 -14.63 -10.31 -23.45
C SER A 113 -13.56 -11.11 -22.71
N SER A 114 -12.57 -10.41 -22.15
CA SER A 114 -11.56 -10.97 -21.24
C SER A 114 -11.43 -10.10 -20.00
N LYS A 115 -11.23 -10.75 -18.85
CA LYS A 115 -10.97 -10.10 -17.56
C LYS A 115 -9.75 -10.69 -16.88
N VAL A 116 -9.11 -9.89 -16.05
CA VAL A 116 -7.91 -10.26 -15.28
C VAL A 116 -8.30 -10.44 -13.82
N PHE A 117 -7.99 -11.61 -13.26
CA PHE A 117 -8.27 -11.94 -11.88
C PHE A 117 -7.02 -12.35 -11.12
N ALA A 118 -6.97 -12.09 -9.83
CA ALA A 118 -5.91 -12.59 -8.96
C ALA A 118 -6.01 -14.12 -8.84
N LYS A 119 -4.94 -14.83 -9.21
CA LYS A 119 -4.91 -16.29 -9.31
C LYS A 119 -5.14 -16.98 -7.97
N TYR A 120 -4.62 -16.40 -6.89
CA TYR A 120 -4.67 -16.95 -5.53
C TYR A 120 -5.42 -16.04 -4.55
N GLY A 121 -6.34 -15.23 -5.08
CA GLY A 121 -6.98 -14.16 -4.32
C GLY A 121 -5.95 -13.18 -3.74
N ALA A 122 -6.13 -12.75 -2.50
CA ALA A 122 -5.25 -11.79 -1.84
C ALA A 122 -4.10 -12.43 -1.03
N ARG A 123 -3.89 -13.75 -1.14
CA ARG A 123 -2.88 -14.46 -0.34
C ARG A 123 -1.46 -13.93 -0.60
N ASP A 124 -1.15 -13.68 -1.87
CA ASP A 124 0.16 -13.22 -2.31
C ASP A 124 0.52 -11.83 -1.78
N VAL A 125 -0.48 -11.02 -1.40
CA VAL A 125 -0.27 -9.65 -0.90
C VAL A 125 0.58 -9.64 0.38
N GLU A 126 0.26 -10.51 1.33
CA GLU A 126 0.95 -10.55 2.62
C GLU A 126 2.40 -11.04 2.47
N THR A 127 2.59 -12.13 1.72
CA THR A 127 3.90 -12.76 1.54
C THR A 127 4.78 -12.11 0.48
N GLY A 128 4.20 -11.28 -0.40
CA GLY A 128 4.88 -10.56 -1.46
C GLY A 128 5.11 -9.10 -1.12
N PRO A 129 4.29 -8.17 -1.65
CA PRO A 129 4.53 -6.73 -1.57
C PRO A 129 4.66 -6.22 -0.12
N ILE A 130 3.77 -6.65 0.78
CA ILE A 130 3.77 -6.18 2.17
C ILE A 130 5.02 -6.64 2.92
N GLN A 131 5.39 -7.92 2.77
CA GLN A 131 6.60 -8.46 3.37
C GLN A 131 7.86 -7.79 2.81
N LEU A 132 7.91 -7.50 1.50
CA LEU A 132 9.02 -6.81 0.87
C LEU A 132 9.21 -5.42 1.46
N LEU A 133 8.15 -4.61 1.53
CA LEU A 133 8.23 -3.27 2.13
C LEU A 133 8.64 -3.33 3.60
N LYS A 134 8.02 -4.23 4.38
CA LYS A 134 8.35 -4.43 5.80
C LYS A 134 9.84 -4.75 5.97
N SER A 135 10.41 -5.61 5.12
CA SER A 135 11.83 -5.95 5.18
C SER A 135 12.74 -4.74 4.96
N LYS A 136 12.38 -3.85 4.02
CA LYS A 136 13.13 -2.62 3.75
C LYS A 136 13.03 -1.65 4.93
N LEU A 137 11.83 -1.42 5.45
CA LEU A 137 11.62 -0.55 6.62
C LEU A 137 12.43 -1.03 7.83
N LEU A 138 12.30 -2.31 8.21
CA LEU A 138 12.98 -2.85 9.40
C LEU A 138 14.50 -2.94 9.27
N ARG A 139 15.02 -2.89 8.04
CA ARG A 139 16.46 -2.87 7.74
C ARG A 139 17.02 -1.45 7.76
N TYR A 140 16.38 -0.52 7.05
CA TYR A 140 16.94 0.81 6.79
C TYR A 140 16.53 1.88 7.82
N LEU A 141 15.49 1.63 8.61
CA LEU A 141 15.08 2.54 9.69
C LEU A 141 15.85 2.34 11.00
N ARG A 142 16.93 1.55 11.01
CA ARG A 142 17.75 1.38 12.23
C ARG A 142 18.76 2.52 12.38
N PRO A 143 19.00 3.01 13.61
CA PRO A 143 18.27 2.69 14.84
C PRO A 143 16.85 3.25 14.80
N PHE A 144 15.89 2.51 15.37
CA PHE A 144 14.49 2.90 15.37
C PHE A 144 14.27 4.15 16.21
N ASN A 145 13.48 5.10 15.68
CA ASN A 145 13.11 6.32 16.37
C ASN A 145 11.57 6.39 16.49
N PRO A 146 10.98 6.15 17.67
CA PRO A 146 9.52 6.15 17.86
C PRO A 146 8.89 7.55 17.71
N ASP A 147 9.70 8.61 17.65
CA ASP A 147 9.24 9.99 17.50
C ASP A 147 9.36 10.50 16.04
N ALA A 148 10.00 9.73 15.16
CA ALA A 148 10.18 10.11 13.76
C ALA A 148 8.92 9.89 12.91
N GLU A 149 8.68 10.79 11.97
CA GLU A 149 7.73 10.58 10.88
C GLU A 149 8.43 9.93 9.69
N ILE A 150 7.91 8.80 9.23
CA ILE A 150 8.42 8.10 8.05
C ILE A 150 7.51 8.38 6.87
N ARG A 151 8.08 8.76 5.73
CA ARG A 151 7.36 9.00 4.48
C ARG A 151 7.84 8.04 3.40
N ILE A 152 6.89 7.36 2.78
CA ILE A 152 7.11 6.50 1.62
C ILE A 152 6.47 7.16 0.41
N SER A 153 7.29 7.48 -0.57
CA SER A 153 6.86 8.06 -1.84
C SER A 153 7.41 7.31 -3.04
N GLN A 154 6.78 7.49 -4.20
CA GLN A 154 7.27 6.98 -5.46
C GLN A 154 7.62 8.12 -6.42
N ASP A 155 8.82 8.06 -6.99
CA ASP A 155 9.19 8.95 -8.07
C ASP A 155 8.35 8.64 -9.33
N PRO A 156 7.63 9.62 -9.90
CA PRO A 156 6.72 9.38 -11.02
C PRO A 156 7.43 8.98 -12.31
N VAL A 157 8.71 9.34 -12.47
CA VAL A 157 9.53 9.13 -13.66
C VAL A 157 10.33 7.83 -13.54
N THR A 158 11.13 7.67 -12.49
CA THR A 158 12.02 6.52 -12.33
C THR A 158 11.30 5.28 -11.80
N LYS A 159 10.10 5.48 -11.21
CA LYS A 159 9.30 4.50 -10.48
C LYS A 159 9.99 3.94 -9.23
N GLU A 160 11.05 4.60 -8.78
CA GLU A 160 11.73 4.23 -7.55
C GLU A 160 10.94 4.66 -6.33
N ILE A 161 11.02 3.84 -5.27
CA ILE A 161 10.41 4.11 -3.99
C ILE A 161 11.46 4.77 -3.10
N SER A 162 11.08 5.81 -2.38
CA SER A 162 11.92 6.47 -1.39
C SER A 162 11.32 6.32 0.01
N ILE A 163 12.18 6.04 0.99
CA ILE A 163 11.84 6.00 2.41
C ILE A 163 12.60 7.13 3.09
N VAL A 164 11.88 8.15 3.52
CA VAL A 164 12.43 9.33 4.20
C VAL A 164 12.00 9.32 5.66
N SER A 165 12.92 9.62 6.57
CA SER A 165 12.65 9.77 7.99
C SER A 165 12.84 11.23 8.36
N CYS A 166 11.81 11.84 8.92
CA CYS A 166 11.81 13.23 9.39
C CYS A 166 11.73 13.26 10.91
N GLU A 167 12.60 14.02 11.54
CA GLU A 167 12.77 14.11 12.99
C GLU A 167 12.81 15.59 13.37
N GLN A 168 12.28 15.96 14.54
CA GLN A 168 12.48 17.31 15.06
C GLN A 168 13.95 17.49 15.44
N GLU A 169 14.58 18.54 14.92
CA GLU A 169 15.95 18.88 15.28
C GLU A 169 15.97 19.48 16.68
N GLU A 170 16.61 18.80 17.63
CA GLU A 170 16.91 19.41 18.92
C GLU A 170 17.80 20.66 18.69
N PRO A 171 17.48 21.81 19.29
CA PRO A 171 18.19 23.07 19.05
C PRO A 171 19.69 23.07 19.44
N ASN A 172 20.21 21.98 20.01
CA ASN A 172 21.57 21.88 20.55
C ASN A 172 22.55 21.01 19.75
N LYS A 173 22.25 20.62 18.50
CA LYS A 173 23.21 19.88 17.64
C LYS A 173 23.72 20.69 16.45
N VAL A 174 24.11 21.94 16.68
CA VAL A 174 24.96 22.68 15.74
C VAL A 174 26.42 22.20 15.87
N SER A 175 26.77 21.26 14.98
CA SER A 175 28.11 21.01 14.39
C SER A 175 29.37 21.28 15.23
N LYS A 176 30.05 20.22 15.70
CA LYS A 176 31.52 20.21 15.82
C LYS A 176 32.16 19.73 14.50
N GLY A 177 31.98 20.52 13.45
CA GLY A 177 32.77 20.44 12.24
C GLY A 177 34.09 21.22 12.45
N LYS A 178 35.22 20.52 12.50
CA LYS A 178 36.56 21.12 12.52
C LYS A 178 36.79 21.90 11.22
N SER A 179 36.62 23.22 11.26
CA SER A 179 37.17 24.12 10.25
C SER A 179 38.42 24.80 10.82
N LYS A 180 39.59 24.28 10.44
CA LYS A 180 40.85 25.01 10.53
C LYS A 180 40.79 26.17 9.52
N GLY A 181 40.89 27.41 9.99
CA GLY A 181 41.01 28.59 9.13
C GLY A 181 41.30 29.83 9.95
N LYS A 182 42.51 30.36 9.79
CA LYS A 182 43.10 31.51 10.49
C LYS A 182 42.50 32.85 10.01
N SER A 183 42.43 33.81 10.95
CA SER A 183 42.90 35.22 10.87
C SER A 183 41.88 36.37 11.03
N LYS A 184 42.18 37.17 12.07
CA LYS A 184 42.25 38.65 12.19
C LYS A 184 41.17 39.41 12.98
N ASP A 185 41.70 40.15 13.97
CA ASP A 185 41.21 41.32 14.71
C ASP A 185 40.43 42.33 13.82
N LYS A 186 39.51 43.19 14.30
CA LYS A 186 39.66 44.15 15.41
C LYS A 186 38.35 44.96 15.66
N GLN A 187 38.06 45.23 16.94
CA GLN A 187 37.44 46.44 17.58
C GLN A 187 35.95 46.85 17.46
N SER A 188 35.26 46.70 18.61
CA SER A 188 34.51 47.69 19.46
C SER A 188 33.29 48.50 18.95
N ARG A 189 32.15 48.43 19.68
CA ARG A 189 31.56 49.48 20.56
C ARG A 189 30.10 49.16 20.95
N VAL A 190 29.69 49.53 22.17
CA VAL A 190 28.41 49.26 22.88
C VAL A 190 27.46 50.46 22.79
N GLU A 191 26.13 50.21 22.76
CA GLU A 191 24.98 50.90 23.43
C GLU A 191 23.65 50.49 22.72
N GLU A 192 22.81 49.66 23.35
CA GLU A 192 21.54 49.95 24.08
C GLU A 192 20.30 50.21 23.17
N VAL A 193 19.48 49.18 22.91
CA VAL A 193 18.11 48.88 23.43
C VAL A 193 17.03 49.89 23.01
N GLU A 194 16.07 49.43 22.20
CA GLU A 194 14.64 49.70 22.40
C GLU A 194 13.81 48.56 21.80
N GLU A 195 12.99 47.98 22.67
CA GLU A 195 12.06 46.86 22.44
C GLU A 195 10.81 47.37 21.70
N VAL A 196 10.34 46.59 20.72
CA VAL A 196 8.94 46.59 20.31
C VAL A 196 8.51 45.12 20.27
N ASP A 197 7.86 44.70 21.35
CA ASP A 197 7.20 43.41 21.51
C ASP A 197 6.08 43.24 20.48
N ASP A 198 6.28 42.32 19.54
CA ASP A 198 5.22 41.77 18.69
C ASP A 198 5.70 40.43 18.11
N ASP A 199 5.94 39.42 18.95
CA ASP A 199 6.25 38.07 18.46
C ASP A 199 5.31 37.03 19.07
N ILE A 200 4.41 36.57 18.21
CA ILE A 200 3.63 35.35 18.34
C ILE A 200 4.63 34.21 18.57
N ASP A 201 4.71 33.69 19.80
CA ASP A 201 5.51 32.51 20.18
C ASP A 201 4.95 31.22 19.52
N GLY A 202 4.98 31.18 18.20
CA GLY A 202 4.98 29.94 17.43
C GLY A 202 6.42 29.48 17.34
N GLU A 203 6.87 28.71 18.33
CA GLU A 203 8.19 28.08 18.33
C GLU A 203 8.38 27.31 17.01
N PHE A 204 9.20 27.86 16.11
CA PHE A 204 9.49 27.23 14.81
C PHE A 204 10.30 25.96 15.06
N VAL A 205 9.61 24.81 15.07
CA VAL A 205 10.25 23.50 15.18
C VAL A 205 10.99 23.20 13.88
N ASN A 206 12.32 23.18 13.92
CA ASN A 206 13.12 22.71 12.78
C ASN A 206 12.93 21.21 12.60
N VAL A 207 12.60 20.78 11.38
CA VAL A 207 12.41 19.36 11.04
C VAL A 207 13.49 18.94 10.05
N GLY A 208 14.35 18.02 10.47
CA GLY A 208 15.40 17.43 9.65
C GLY A 208 14.89 16.14 8.99
N CYS A 209 14.93 16.07 7.67
CA CYS A 209 14.53 14.89 6.91
C CYS A 209 15.74 14.22 6.23
N VAL A 210 15.86 12.90 6.39
CA VAL A 210 16.93 12.09 5.81
C VAL A 210 16.35 10.93 5.01
N THR A 211 16.76 10.80 3.74
CA THR A 211 16.45 9.62 2.93
C THR A 211 17.21 8.41 3.49
N LYS A 212 16.47 7.44 4.03
CA LYS A 212 17.01 6.21 4.60
C LYS A 212 17.25 5.15 3.53
N TRP A 213 16.43 5.14 2.48
CA TRP A 213 16.56 4.23 1.35
C TRP A 213 15.86 4.78 0.11
N SER A 214 16.42 4.50 -1.07
CA SER A 214 15.74 4.66 -2.35
C SER A 214 16.07 3.51 -3.29
N GLY A 215 15.11 3.12 -4.13
CA GLY A 215 15.33 2.14 -5.18
C GLY A 215 14.05 1.44 -5.63
N ARG A 216 14.21 0.45 -6.52
CA ARG A 216 13.09 -0.38 -6.98
C ARG A 216 12.79 -1.52 -6.00
N PHE A 217 11.52 -1.92 -5.96
CA PHE A 217 11.11 -3.17 -5.35
C PHE A 217 11.40 -4.31 -6.34
N GLU A 218 12.56 -4.94 -6.15
CA GLU A 218 12.96 -6.22 -6.76
C GLU A 218 12.81 -7.35 -5.75
#